data_AF-A0A2V7A235-F1
#
_entry.id   AF-A0A2V7A235-F1
#
_cell.length_a   1.000
_cell.length_b   1.000
_cell.length_c   1.000
_cell.angle_alpha   90.00
_cell.angle_beta   90.00
_cell.angle_gamma   90.00
#
_symmetry.space_group_name_H-M   'P 1'
#
loop_
_entity.id
_entity.type
_entity.pdbx_description
1 polymer ?
#
loop_
_entity_poly.entity_id
_entity_poly.type
_entity_poly.pdbx_seq_one_letter_code
_entity_poly.pdbx_strand_id
1 'polypeptide(L)'
;MFVRNYGLSGQEPGSSGAVPTGVHGMISTGPPPGIRGISDRIYAGHGTGSDGIMQVVDRRKLLDPTLCSTPPSANYRKRPTAADLLCPQIGRMDTSPTMGAHTTFPVLQQPVPEFGRNAAPGNAPRDLVILVNEAGGNTANGVCEQNRQLVYVVDVTIATGSEARPMGVANFQVPEASENFCSRGGRFGSHASNESFTEVFYGKLVFVSWFNAGVRAIDIREPWSPREAGFYVPATTANTDQRCATIGGQEICKIAIQTNNVEVDDRGLIYAVDRANTGLHILELTGDARKIIES
;
A
#
# COMPACT_ATOMS: atom_id res chain seq x y z
N MET A 1 -27.97 3.08 2.08
CA MET A 1 -26.90 2.11 2.40
C MET A 1 -25.82 2.84 3.18
N PHE A 2 -25.69 2.56 4.48
CA PHE A 2 -24.68 3.12 5.40
C PHE A 2 -24.61 2.21 6.64
N VAL A 3 -23.40 1.87 7.11
CA VAL A 3 -23.22 1.04 8.32
C VAL A 3 -22.68 1.89 9.48
N ARG A 4 -21.47 2.45 9.32
CA ARG A 4 -20.84 3.37 10.30
C ARG A 4 -19.67 4.13 9.68
N ASN A 5 -19.25 5.21 10.33
CA ASN A 5 -17.94 5.81 10.13
C ASN A 5 -16.89 5.15 11.04
N TYR A 6 -15.63 5.21 10.63
CA TYR A 6 -14.48 4.74 11.39
C TYR A 6 -13.27 5.62 11.10
N GLY A 7 -12.37 5.75 12.08
CA GLY A 7 -11.19 6.59 12.02
C GLY A 7 -10.26 6.30 13.19
N LEU A 8 -9.18 7.06 13.29
CA LEU A 8 -8.19 6.95 14.35
C LEU A 8 -8.65 7.66 15.62
N SER A 9 -8.16 7.21 16.78
CA SER A 9 -8.29 7.96 18.03
C SER A 9 -7.72 9.38 17.86
N GLY A 10 -8.48 10.40 18.26
CA GLY A 10 -8.25 11.81 17.97
C GLY A 10 -9.15 12.37 16.86
N GLN A 11 -9.86 11.52 16.10
CA GLN A 11 -10.85 11.92 15.09
C GLN A 11 -12.30 11.81 15.60
N GLU A 12 -12.52 11.38 16.83
CA GLU A 12 -13.85 11.30 17.43
C GLU A 12 -14.46 12.69 17.76
N PRO A 13 -15.80 12.82 17.78
CA PRO A 13 -16.46 14.08 18.07
C PRO A 13 -16.08 14.68 19.44
N GLY A 14 -15.49 15.88 19.44
CA GLY A 14 -15.10 16.60 20.65
C GLY A 14 -13.65 16.38 21.09
N SER A 15 -12.82 15.71 20.27
CA SER A 15 -11.38 15.68 20.47
C SER A 15 -10.78 17.10 20.42
N SER A 16 -9.77 17.36 21.25
CA SER A 16 -9.08 18.66 21.34
C SER A 16 -7.57 18.59 21.06
N GLY A 17 -7.08 17.44 20.59
CA GLY A 17 -5.67 17.20 20.25
C GLY A 17 -5.36 17.34 18.76
N ALA A 18 -4.13 17.01 18.37
CA ALA A 18 -3.76 16.95 16.96
C ALA A 18 -4.65 15.94 16.21
N VAL A 19 -5.27 16.38 15.11
CA VAL A 19 -6.12 15.52 14.30
C VAL A 19 -5.22 14.54 13.54
N PRO A 20 -5.37 13.22 13.74
CA PRO A 20 -4.63 12.23 12.97
C PRO A 20 -4.88 12.39 11.47
N THR A 21 -3.91 11.95 10.69
CA THR A 21 -3.97 12.01 9.23
C THR A 21 -5.15 11.21 8.64
N GLY A 22 -5.55 11.56 7.41
CA GLY A 22 -6.71 10.97 6.74
C GLY A 22 -6.49 9.52 6.31
N VAL A 23 -7.55 8.72 6.27
CA VAL A 23 -7.51 7.36 5.69
C VAL A 23 -7.45 7.44 4.17
N HIS A 24 -6.66 6.57 3.54
CA HIS A 24 -6.61 6.45 2.09
C HIS A 24 -7.08 5.06 1.61
N GLY A 25 -6.28 4.01 1.84
CA GLY A 25 -6.58 2.67 1.35
C GLY A 25 -6.97 1.73 2.47
N MET A 26 -8.24 1.28 2.47
CA MET A 26 -8.71 0.16 3.31
C MET A 26 -8.91 -1.08 2.45
N ILE A 27 -8.16 -2.14 2.71
CA ILE A 27 -8.28 -3.42 2.02
C ILE A 27 -8.85 -4.46 2.98
N SER A 28 -10.03 -4.97 2.64
CA SER A 28 -10.73 -6.00 3.41
C SER A 28 -10.43 -7.38 2.84
N THR A 29 -10.05 -8.33 3.70
CA THR A 29 -9.87 -9.75 3.30
C THR A 29 -11.17 -10.56 3.31
N GLY A 30 -12.29 -9.91 3.65
CA GLY A 30 -13.63 -10.50 3.61
C GLY A 30 -13.91 -11.47 4.75
N PRO A 31 -15.15 -11.98 4.87
CA PRO A 31 -15.50 -13.00 5.87
C PRO A 31 -14.90 -14.38 5.54
N PRO A 32 -14.89 -15.33 6.50
CA PRO A 32 -14.43 -16.70 6.28
C PRO A 32 -15.08 -17.34 5.04
N PRO A 33 -14.32 -18.09 4.22
CA PRO A 33 -12.95 -18.53 4.47
C PRO A 33 -11.85 -17.49 4.15
N GLY A 34 -12.21 -16.28 3.70
CA GLY A 34 -11.27 -15.18 3.42
C GLY A 34 -10.14 -15.56 2.45
N ILE A 35 -8.97 -14.92 2.61
CA ILE A 35 -7.80 -15.18 1.79
C ILE A 35 -6.94 -16.24 2.48
N ARG A 36 -6.73 -17.39 1.81
CA ARG A 36 -5.95 -18.53 2.34
C ARG A 36 -6.39 -18.99 3.75
N GLY A 37 -7.69 -18.94 4.04
CA GLY A 37 -8.22 -19.33 5.36
C GLY A 37 -8.06 -18.26 6.45
N ILE A 38 -7.39 -17.14 6.15
CA ILE A 38 -7.28 -15.99 7.04
C ILE A 38 -8.28 -14.93 6.61
N SER A 39 -9.28 -14.69 7.45
CA SER A 39 -10.42 -13.85 7.15
C SER A 39 -10.65 -12.77 8.22
N ASP A 40 -11.59 -11.89 7.90
CA ASP A 40 -12.18 -10.89 8.79
C ASP A 40 -11.21 -9.83 9.31
N ARG A 41 -10.28 -9.40 8.45
CA ARG A 41 -9.42 -8.25 8.72
C ARG A 41 -9.62 -7.15 7.69
N ILE A 42 -9.41 -5.92 8.14
CA ILE A 42 -9.23 -4.74 7.29
C ILE A 42 -7.84 -4.20 7.58
N TYR A 43 -7.09 -3.95 6.52
CA TYR A 43 -5.79 -3.30 6.55
C TYR A 43 -6.00 -1.86 6.08
N ALA A 44 -5.63 -0.88 6.90
CA ALA A 44 -5.86 0.53 6.60
C ALA A 44 -4.54 1.30 6.57
N GLY A 45 -4.35 2.11 5.52
CA GLY A 45 -3.30 3.13 5.45
C GLY A 45 -3.89 4.51 5.73
N HIS A 46 -3.22 5.28 6.58
CA HIS A 46 -3.54 6.67 6.86
C HIS A 46 -2.33 7.56 6.57
N GLY A 47 -2.56 8.70 5.90
CA GLY A 47 -1.57 9.74 5.62
C GLY A 47 -0.62 9.41 4.50
N THR A 48 -0.87 9.94 3.30
CA THR A 48 -0.31 9.34 2.08
C THR A 48 1.13 9.73 1.74
N GLY A 49 1.57 10.95 2.09
CA GLY A 49 2.92 11.47 1.79
C GLY A 49 3.82 11.78 2.98
N SER A 50 3.29 11.70 4.20
CA SER A 50 4.02 11.90 5.46
C SER A 50 3.22 11.31 6.62
N ASP A 51 3.87 11.12 7.77
CA ASP A 51 3.25 10.74 9.04
C ASP A 51 2.29 9.54 8.92
N GLY A 52 2.71 8.54 8.14
CA GLY A 52 1.91 7.38 7.81
C GLY A 52 1.56 6.52 9.02
N ILE A 53 0.35 5.97 9.01
CA ILE A 53 -0.11 4.99 10.01
C ILE A 53 -0.70 3.79 9.27
N MET A 54 -0.14 2.61 9.50
CA MET A 54 -0.72 1.35 9.07
C MET A 54 -1.50 0.73 10.23
N GLN A 55 -2.75 0.35 10.00
CA GLN A 55 -3.63 -0.25 11.00
C GLN A 55 -4.12 -1.63 10.53
N VAL A 56 -4.17 -2.58 11.46
CA VAL A 56 -4.86 -3.87 11.27
C VAL A 56 -6.11 -3.86 12.14
N VAL A 57 -7.26 -4.12 11.53
CA VAL A 57 -8.57 -3.99 12.16
C VAL A 57 -9.32 -5.34 12.09
N ASP A 58 -9.83 -5.82 13.22
CA ASP A 58 -10.79 -6.94 13.26
C ASP A 58 -12.13 -6.45 12.70
N ARG A 59 -12.50 -6.97 11.53
CA ARG A 59 -13.70 -6.58 10.80
C ARG A 59 -14.97 -6.91 11.57
N ARG A 60 -15.00 -8.00 12.34
CA ARG A 60 -16.17 -8.39 13.12
C ARG A 60 -16.38 -7.42 14.26
N LYS A 61 -15.33 -7.06 15.01
CA LYS A 61 -15.42 -6.02 16.05
C LYS A 61 -15.79 -4.65 15.46
N LEU A 62 -15.33 -4.34 14.24
CA LEU A 62 -15.71 -3.10 13.57
C LEU A 62 -17.21 -3.05 13.25
N LEU A 63 -17.76 -4.14 12.72
CA LEU A 63 -19.17 -4.24 12.32
C LEU A 63 -20.10 -4.47 13.51
N ASP A 64 -19.63 -5.21 14.51
CA ASP A 64 -20.32 -5.51 15.76
C ASP A 64 -19.41 -5.20 16.97
N PRO A 65 -19.47 -3.95 17.48
CA PRO A 65 -18.71 -3.54 18.66
C PRO A 65 -19.14 -4.23 19.97
N THR A 66 -20.16 -5.08 19.97
CA THR A 66 -20.46 -5.89 21.17
C THR A 66 -19.44 -7.02 21.37
N LEU A 67 -18.65 -7.33 20.34
CA LEU A 67 -17.53 -8.28 20.39
C LEU A 67 -16.26 -7.69 21.03
N CYS A 68 -16.31 -6.42 21.44
CA CYS A 68 -15.26 -5.77 22.20
C CYS A 68 -15.20 -6.30 23.64
N SER A 69 -14.01 -6.29 24.26
CA SER A 69 -13.87 -6.62 25.69
C SER A 69 -14.57 -5.61 26.60
N THR A 70 -14.63 -4.34 26.15
CA THR A 70 -15.38 -3.26 26.81
C THR A 70 -16.64 -3.01 26.00
N PRO A 71 -17.84 -3.00 26.62
CA PRO A 71 -19.07 -2.65 25.94
C PRO A 71 -18.94 -1.29 25.25
N PRO A 72 -19.51 -1.13 24.03
CA PRO A 72 -19.40 0.13 23.32
C PRO A 72 -20.18 1.23 24.06
N SER A 73 -19.75 2.48 23.91
CA SER A 73 -20.44 3.61 24.53
C SER A 73 -21.89 3.74 24.03
N ALA A 74 -22.79 4.30 24.84
CA ALA A 74 -24.22 4.36 24.53
C ALA A 74 -24.55 4.98 23.15
N ASN A 75 -23.70 5.87 22.63
CA ASN A 75 -23.87 6.58 21.37
C ASN A 75 -22.78 6.28 20.33
N TYR A 76 -22.06 5.15 20.45
CA TYR A 76 -20.86 4.84 19.64
C TYR A 76 -21.05 4.97 18.12
N ARG A 77 -22.28 4.77 17.62
CA ARG A 77 -22.61 4.89 16.18
C ARG A 77 -22.55 6.32 15.65
N LYS A 78 -22.79 7.31 16.50
CA LYS A 78 -22.84 8.74 16.13
C LYS A 78 -21.72 9.56 16.78
N ARG A 79 -21.34 9.19 18.01
CA ARG A 79 -20.31 9.83 18.81
C ARG A 79 -19.45 8.74 19.46
N PRO A 80 -18.62 8.04 18.67
CA PRO A 80 -17.66 7.10 19.24
C PRO A 80 -16.74 7.81 20.23
N THR A 81 -16.32 7.10 21.26
CA THR A 81 -15.20 7.49 22.12
C THR A 81 -13.89 6.96 21.55
N ALA A 82 -12.74 7.42 22.05
CA ALA A 82 -11.45 6.84 21.71
C ALA A 82 -11.41 5.32 21.95
N ALA A 83 -12.03 4.82 23.02
CA ALA A 83 -12.12 3.39 23.29
C ALA A 83 -12.96 2.64 22.24
N ASP A 84 -14.04 3.24 21.73
CA ASP A 84 -14.85 2.65 20.65
C ASP A 84 -14.07 2.57 19.33
N LEU A 85 -13.18 3.53 19.06
CA LEU A 85 -12.30 3.53 17.87
C LEU A 85 -11.14 2.54 18.00
N LEU A 86 -10.61 2.36 19.21
CA LEU A 86 -9.52 1.43 19.50
C LEU A 86 -9.97 -0.02 19.56
N CYS A 87 -11.22 -0.31 19.94
CA CYS A 87 -11.66 -1.71 20.08
C CYS A 87 -11.35 -2.62 18.88
N PRO A 88 -11.68 -2.23 17.63
CA PRO A 88 -11.44 -3.12 16.50
C PRO A 88 -9.97 -3.09 16.04
N GLN A 89 -9.14 -2.17 16.53
CA GLN A 89 -7.71 -2.14 16.20
C GLN A 89 -6.99 -3.30 16.89
N ILE A 90 -6.41 -4.18 16.09
CA ILE A 90 -5.63 -5.33 16.55
C ILE A 90 -4.16 -5.26 16.11
N GLY A 91 -3.74 -4.15 15.52
CA GLY A 91 -2.36 -3.88 15.11
C GLY A 91 -2.19 -2.46 14.63
N ARG A 92 -1.02 -1.87 14.87
CA ARG A 92 -0.68 -0.52 14.41
C ARG A 92 0.83 -0.38 14.20
N MET A 93 1.21 0.30 13.13
CA MET A 93 2.58 0.76 12.87
C MET A 93 2.53 2.23 12.45
N ASP A 94 3.31 3.06 13.11
CA ASP A 94 3.52 4.44 12.68
C ASP A 94 4.83 4.49 11.89
N THR A 95 4.80 5.06 10.70
CA THR A 95 5.98 5.19 9.84
C THR A 95 6.82 6.39 10.26
N SER A 96 8.04 6.49 9.70
CA SER A 96 8.84 7.71 9.86
C SER A 96 8.03 8.94 9.39
N PRO A 97 8.19 10.13 9.99
CA PRO A 97 7.45 11.34 9.60
C PRO A 97 7.56 11.66 8.11
N THR A 98 8.62 11.22 7.43
CA THR A 98 8.82 11.44 6.00
C THR A 98 8.09 10.46 5.10
N MET A 99 7.50 9.39 5.64
CA MET A 99 6.88 8.31 4.89
C MET A 99 5.38 8.29 5.15
N GLY A 100 4.57 8.13 4.11
CA GLY A 100 3.12 7.96 4.27
C GLY A 100 2.67 6.51 4.42
N ALA A 101 1.37 6.25 4.36
CA ALA A 101 0.73 4.95 4.25
C ALA A 101 -0.49 5.11 3.33
N HIS A 102 -0.33 4.73 2.05
CA HIS A 102 -1.35 4.91 1.03
C HIS A 102 -2.12 3.62 0.77
N THR A 103 -1.42 2.56 0.33
CA THR A 103 -2.02 1.24 0.07
C THR A 103 -1.43 0.21 1.01
N THR A 104 -2.27 -0.68 1.55
CA THR A 104 -1.88 -1.68 2.56
C THR A 104 -2.27 -3.09 2.09
N PHE A 105 -1.63 -3.57 1.03
CA PHE A 105 -2.01 -4.83 0.39
C PHE A 105 -1.58 -6.05 1.23
N PRO A 106 -2.52 -6.85 1.78
CA PRO A 106 -2.18 -7.96 2.64
C PRO A 106 -1.77 -9.20 1.85
N VAL A 107 -0.61 -9.76 2.18
CA VAL A 107 -0.10 -11.03 1.65
C VAL A 107 -0.04 -12.03 2.81
N LEU A 108 -1.07 -12.85 2.93
CA LEU A 108 -1.32 -13.69 4.10
C LEU A 108 -0.79 -15.10 3.90
N GLN A 109 -0.39 -15.74 4.99
CA GLN A 109 0.17 -17.09 4.97
C GLN A 109 1.29 -17.24 3.91
N GLN A 110 2.16 -16.24 3.81
CA GLN A 110 3.27 -16.24 2.87
C GLN A 110 4.36 -17.19 3.34
N PRO A 111 4.72 -18.23 2.55
CA PRO A 111 5.86 -19.06 2.86
C PRO A 111 7.14 -18.22 2.87
N VAL A 112 8.08 -18.57 3.75
CA VAL A 112 9.42 -17.97 3.76
C VAL A 112 10.43 -19.11 3.67
N PRO A 113 10.79 -19.55 2.44
CA PRO A 113 11.60 -20.75 2.23
C PRO A 113 12.92 -20.73 3.00
N GLU A 114 13.59 -19.58 3.06
CA GLU A 114 14.85 -19.41 3.80
C GLU A 114 14.70 -19.72 5.30
N PHE A 115 13.51 -19.52 5.88
CA PHE A 115 13.26 -19.81 7.29
C PHE A 115 12.78 -21.24 7.53
N GLY A 116 12.60 -22.05 6.47
CA GLY A 116 11.98 -23.38 6.55
C GLY A 116 12.75 -24.40 7.39
N ARG A 117 14.03 -24.16 7.69
CA ARG A 117 14.85 -25.03 8.58
C ARG A 117 14.88 -24.59 10.04
N ASN A 118 14.27 -23.46 10.36
CA ASN A 118 14.30 -22.93 11.72
C ASN A 118 13.23 -23.63 12.58
N ALA A 119 13.62 -24.18 13.74
CA ALA A 119 12.76 -25.00 14.58
C ALA A 119 11.78 -24.22 15.49
N ALA A 120 11.89 -22.89 15.55
CA ALA A 120 11.04 -22.08 16.43
C ALA A 120 9.59 -22.00 15.88
N PRO A 121 8.55 -21.94 16.75
CA PRO A 121 7.15 -21.82 16.33
C PRO A 121 6.88 -20.60 15.44
N GLY A 122 7.68 -19.54 15.59
CA GLY A 122 7.68 -18.37 14.73
C GLY A 122 8.35 -18.61 13.37
N ASN A 123 8.38 -19.80 12.78
CA ASN A 123 8.81 -20.02 11.39
C ASN A 123 7.67 -20.54 10.49
N ALA A 124 6.44 -20.47 11.01
CA ALA A 124 5.22 -20.59 10.23
C ALA A 124 5.17 -19.54 9.10
N PRO A 125 4.36 -19.78 8.05
CA PRO A 125 4.03 -18.76 7.06
C PRO A 125 3.71 -17.42 7.72
N ARG A 126 4.11 -16.34 7.06
CA ARG A 126 3.98 -14.98 7.56
C ARG A 126 2.75 -14.30 7.02
N ASP A 127 2.07 -13.55 7.87
CA ASP A 127 1.11 -12.56 7.40
C ASP A 127 1.88 -11.26 7.17
N LEU A 128 1.89 -10.77 5.95
CA LEU A 128 2.61 -9.57 5.55
C LEU A 128 1.65 -8.51 5.02
N VAL A 129 2.08 -7.27 5.06
CA VAL A 129 1.46 -6.15 4.34
C VAL A 129 2.51 -5.52 3.45
N ILE A 130 2.20 -5.41 2.16
CA ILE A 130 2.92 -4.54 1.24
C ILE A 130 2.37 -3.13 1.46
N LEU A 131 3.11 -2.36 2.24
CA LEU A 131 2.81 -0.97 2.56
C LEU A 131 3.41 -0.09 1.48
N VAL A 132 2.55 0.44 0.60
CA VAL A 132 2.93 1.38 -0.45
C VAL A 132 2.70 2.80 0.05
N ASN A 133 3.73 3.64 0.04
CA ASN A 133 3.58 5.07 0.31
C ASN A 133 3.26 5.84 -0.99
N GLU A 134 2.71 7.06 -0.91
CA GLU A 134 2.43 7.89 -2.10
C GLU A 134 3.36 9.10 -2.19
N ALA A 135 4.10 9.19 -3.30
CA ALA A 135 4.81 10.42 -3.65
C ALA A 135 3.86 11.56 -4.04
N GLY A 136 4.01 12.68 -3.34
CA GLY A 136 3.47 13.96 -3.76
C GLY A 136 4.52 14.83 -4.46
N GLY A 137 4.18 16.10 -4.66
CA GLY A 137 5.01 17.08 -5.37
C GLY A 137 5.19 16.76 -6.85
N ASN A 138 5.81 17.67 -7.60
CA ASN A 138 6.28 17.37 -8.95
C ASN A 138 7.80 17.40 -8.98
N THR A 139 8.37 16.93 -10.07
CA THR A 139 9.79 17.03 -10.34
C THR A 139 10.02 17.91 -11.57
N ALA A 140 11.12 18.66 -11.58
CA ALA A 140 11.63 19.34 -12.76
C ALA A 140 13.11 19.69 -12.59
N ASN A 141 13.86 19.66 -13.70
CA ASN A 141 15.27 20.11 -13.76
C ASN A 141 16.17 19.57 -12.62
N GLY A 142 16.07 18.28 -12.33
CA GLY A 142 16.90 17.60 -11.33
C GLY A 142 16.40 17.73 -9.90
N VAL A 143 15.24 18.36 -9.68
CA VAL A 143 14.66 18.57 -8.35
C VAL A 143 13.46 17.66 -8.16
N CYS A 144 13.49 16.85 -7.11
CA CYS A 144 12.31 16.21 -6.54
C CYS A 144 11.87 17.00 -5.31
N GLU A 145 10.67 17.58 -5.33
CA GLU A 145 10.22 18.56 -4.32
C GLU A 145 9.86 17.96 -2.97
N GLN A 146 9.54 16.66 -2.91
CA GLN A 146 9.01 16.00 -1.71
C GLN A 146 9.84 14.78 -1.28
N ASN A 147 9.55 14.31 -0.07
CA ASN A 147 10.17 13.13 0.51
C ASN A 147 10.05 11.92 -0.43
N ARG A 148 11.10 11.12 -0.47
CA ARG A 148 11.10 9.87 -1.20
C ARG A 148 10.05 8.92 -0.61
N GLN A 149 9.21 8.36 -1.46
CA GLN A 149 8.18 7.39 -1.09
C GLN A 149 8.50 6.03 -1.69
N LEU A 150 8.28 4.99 -0.90
CA LEU A 150 8.84 3.66 -1.06
C LEU A 150 7.73 2.59 -0.97
N VAL A 151 8.14 1.34 -1.16
CA VAL A 151 7.34 0.19 -0.77
C VAL A 151 8.04 -0.46 0.42
N TYR A 152 7.28 -0.80 1.46
CA TYR A 152 7.75 -1.57 2.61
C TYR A 152 7.04 -2.91 2.68
N VAL A 153 7.77 -3.92 3.14
CA VAL A 153 7.19 -5.20 3.56
C VAL A 153 7.10 -5.17 5.08
N VAL A 154 5.89 -5.31 5.61
CA VAL A 154 5.61 -5.24 7.05
C VAL A 154 5.10 -6.58 7.52
N ASP A 155 5.79 -7.22 8.45
CA ASP A 155 5.32 -8.43 9.12
C ASP A 155 4.22 -8.05 10.13
N VAL A 156 3.02 -8.61 9.94
CA VAL A 156 1.83 -8.39 10.78
C VAL A 156 1.34 -9.71 11.38
N THR A 157 2.21 -10.72 11.43
CA THR A 157 1.87 -12.05 11.94
C THR A 157 1.30 -11.96 13.35
N ILE A 158 0.11 -12.50 13.53
CA ILE A 158 -0.59 -12.53 14.82
C ILE A 158 -0.40 -13.91 15.44
N ALA A 159 0.36 -13.98 16.52
CA ALA A 159 0.45 -15.21 17.31
C ALA A 159 -0.91 -15.47 18.00
N THR A 160 -1.25 -16.75 18.19
CA THR A 160 -2.52 -17.13 18.83
C THR A 160 -2.66 -16.44 20.19
N GLY A 161 -3.77 -15.71 20.38
CA GLY A 161 -4.06 -15.00 21.63
C GLY A 161 -3.37 -13.64 21.80
N SER A 162 -2.68 -13.11 20.78
CA SER A 162 -2.07 -11.78 20.82
C SER A 162 -2.68 -10.82 19.79
N GLU A 163 -2.35 -9.54 19.93
CA GLU A 163 -2.48 -8.54 18.86
C GLU A 163 -1.28 -8.64 17.89
N ALA A 164 -1.43 -8.10 16.69
CA ALA A 164 -0.30 -7.91 15.78
C ALA A 164 0.68 -6.91 16.39
N ARG A 165 1.98 -7.18 16.24
CA ARG A 165 3.05 -6.20 16.49
C ARG A 165 3.78 -5.93 15.18
N PRO A 166 3.21 -5.07 14.32
CA PRO A 166 3.79 -4.78 13.02
C PRO A 166 5.26 -4.41 13.07
N MET A 167 6.05 -4.99 12.16
CA MET A 167 7.47 -4.67 12.02
C MET A 167 7.87 -4.60 10.54
N GLY A 168 8.51 -3.51 10.13
CA GLY A 168 9.11 -3.42 8.80
C GLY A 168 10.27 -4.40 8.67
N VAL A 169 10.21 -5.29 7.68
CA VAL A 169 11.23 -6.34 7.45
C VAL A 169 12.04 -6.13 6.18
N ALA A 170 11.49 -5.40 5.20
CA ALA A 170 12.19 -5.04 3.98
C ALA A 170 11.59 -3.77 3.34
N ASN A 171 12.27 -3.25 2.32
CA ASN A 171 11.76 -2.20 1.45
C ASN A 171 12.17 -2.43 0.00
N PHE A 172 11.48 -1.76 -0.91
CA PHE A 172 11.80 -1.69 -2.33
C PHE A 172 11.77 -0.24 -2.81
N GLN A 173 12.72 0.11 -3.68
CA GLN A 173 12.79 1.42 -4.31
C GLN A 173 13.29 1.35 -5.75
N VAL A 174 12.80 2.27 -6.57
CA VAL A 174 13.40 2.57 -7.88
C VAL A 174 14.51 3.60 -7.69
N PRO A 175 15.77 3.34 -8.06
CA PRO A 175 16.82 4.36 -7.99
C PRO A 175 16.52 5.52 -8.94
N GLU A 176 16.53 6.76 -8.44
CA GLU A 176 16.33 7.97 -9.25
C GLU A 176 17.25 8.02 -10.47
N ALA A 177 18.53 7.76 -10.22
CA ALA A 177 19.61 7.87 -11.19
C ALA A 177 19.54 6.82 -12.32
N SER A 178 18.66 5.81 -12.21
CA SER A 178 18.52 4.79 -13.26
C SER A 178 17.98 5.37 -14.57
N GLU A 179 17.10 6.38 -14.51
CA GLU A 179 16.63 7.08 -15.71
C GLU A 179 16.44 8.60 -15.52
N ASN A 180 17.13 9.19 -14.53
CA ASN A 180 17.07 10.61 -14.17
C ASN A 180 15.64 11.12 -13.92
N PHE A 181 14.88 10.36 -13.13
CA PHE A 181 13.45 10.59 -12.92
C PHE A 181 13.11 11.97 -12.32
N CYS A 182 13.95 12.56 -11.48
CA CYS A 182 13.70 13.93 -10.99
C CYS A 182 13.81 14.96 -12.12
N SER A 183 14.66 14.72 -13.13
CA SER A 183 14.79 15.61 -14.28
C SER A 183 13.72 15.41 -15.35
N ARG A 184 13.13 14.20 -15.42
CA ARG A 184 12.11 13.82 -16.42
C ARG A 184 10.86 14.68 -16.37
N GLY A 185 10.40 15.05 -15.18
CA GLY A 185 9.15 15.78 -14.97
C GLY A 185 8.05 14.94 -14.34
N GLY A 186 7.05 15.61 -13.76
CA GLY A 186 5.93 14.95 -13.06
C GLY A 186 6.33 14.37 -11.71
N ARG A 187 5.45 13.62 -11.02
CA ARG A 187 5.80 13.00 -9.74
C ARG A 187 6.75 11.82 -9.92
N PHE A 188 7.66 11.61 -8.98
CA PHE A 188 8.53 10.43 -8.92
C PHE A 188 8.50 9.76 -7.54
N GLY A 189 8.04 8.52 -7.50
CA GLY A 189 7.96 7.69 -6.29
C GLY A 189 6.81 6.70 -6.41
N SER A 190 6.69 5.81 -5.43
CA SER A 190 5.56 4.87 -5.37
C SER A 190 4.23 5.60 -5.22
N HIS A 191 3.13 4.91 -5.56
CA HIS A 191 1.78 5.41 -5.36
C HIS A 191 0.84 4.33 -4.83
N ALA A 192 0.47 3.34 -5.65
CA ALA A 192 -0.47 2.30 -5.26
C ALA A 192 -0.07 0.92 -5.77
N SER A 193 -0.45 -0.13 -5.04
CA SER A 193 -0.36 -1.50 -5.55
C SER A 193 -1.57 -1.83 -6.41
N ASN A 194 -1.54 -2.97 -7.11
CA ASN A 194 -2.77 -3.67 -7.48
C ASN A 194 -3.55 -4.07 -6.21
N GLU A 195 -4.87 -4.20 -6.31
CA GLU A 195 -5.73 -4.54 -5.16
C GLU A 195 -6.44 -5.89 -5.32
N SER A 196 -6.45 -6.47 -6.54
CA SER A 196 -6.98 -7.82 -6.75
C SER A 196 -6.05 -8.90 -6.19
N PHE A 197 -6.65 -9.94 -5.62
CA PHE A 197 -5.97 -11.10 -5.02
C PHE A 197 -5.89 -12.30 -5.98
N THR A 198 -5.71 -12.04 -7.27
CA THR A 198 -5.71 -13.07 -8.32
C THR A 198 -4.63 -14.12 -8.06
N GLU A 199 -4.98 -15.40 -8.06
CA GLU A 199 -4.07 -16.50 -7.68
C GLU A 199 -2.83 -16.59 -8.58
N VAL A 200 -2.94 -16.13 -9.84
CA VAL A 200 -1.80 -16.08 -10.78
C VAL A 200 -0.64 -15.22 -10.25
N PHE A 201 -0.93 -14.17 -9.47
CA PHE A 201 0.07 -13.25 -8.92
C PHE A 201 0.19 -13.32 -7.40
N TYR A 202 -0.86 -13.71 -6.68
CA TYR A 202 -0.94 -13.57 -5.22
C TYR A 202 0.17 -14.34 -4.48
N GLY A 203 0.93 -13.61 -3.64
CA GLY A 203 2.10 -14.15 -2.94
C GLY A 203 3.33 -14.39 -3.82
N LYS A 204 3.27 -14.07 -5.12
CA LYS A 204 4.40 -14.18 -6.05
C LYS A 204 4.89 -12.80 -6.46
N LEU A 205 4.00 -11.99 -7.02
CA LEU A 205 4.29 -10.66 -7.53
C LEU A 205 3.27 -9.66 -6.98
N VAL A 206 3.75 -8.45 -6.68
CA VAL A 206 2.90 -7.27 -6.49
C VAL A 206 3.29 -6.23 -7.52
N PHE A 207 2.29 -5.60 -8.13
CA PHE A 207 2.49 -4.54 -9.10
C PHE A 207 2.26 -3.20 -8.43
N VAL A 208 3.20 -2.27 -8.60
CA VAL A 208 3.12 -0.95 -7.99
C VAL A 208 3.23 0.12 -9.08
N SER A 209 2.29 1.07 -9.07
CA SER A 209 2.39 2.29 -9.86
C SER A 209 3.42 3.23 -9.23
N TRP A 210 4.29 3.79 -10.08
CA TRP A 210 5.45 4.59 -9.67
C TRP A 210 5.50 5.92 -10.43
N PHE A 211 4.34 6.53 -10.68
CA PHE A 211 4.19 7.78 -11.44
C PHE A 211 5.05 7.84 -12.70
N ASN A 212 6.02 8.75 -12.79
CA ASN A 212 6.88 8.92 -13.98
C ASN A 212 7.87 7.77 -14.23
N ALA A 213 7.91 6.80 -13.32
CA ALA A 213 8.64 5.56 -13.44
C ALA A 213 7.73 4.34 -13.73
N GLY A 214 6.48 4.57 -14.13
CA GLY A 214 5.61 3.56 -14.73
C GLY A 214 5.10 2.50 -13.76
N VAL A 215 5.01 1.25 -14.21
CA VAL A 215 4.65 0.09 -13.40
C VAL A 215 5.91 -0.69 -13.01
N ARG A 216 5.94 -1.14 -11.76
CA ARG A 216 7.01 -1.97 -11.19
C ARG A 216 6.43 -3.31 -10.75
N ALA A 217 6.90 -4.41 -11.34
CA ALA A 217 6.57 -5.76 -10.89
C ALA A 217 7.61 -6.19 -9.85
N ILE A 218 7.17 -6.40 -8.62
CA ILE A 218 8.05 -6.71 -7.49
C ILE A 218 7.82 -8.16 -7.09
N ASP A 219 8.87 -8.97 -7.17
CA ASP A 219 8.89 -10.35 -6.65
C ASP A 219 8.98 -10.33 -5.13
N ILE A 220 7.98 -10.96 -4.51
CA ILE A 220 7.78 -11.03 -3.06
C ILE A 220 7.83 -12.46 -2.52
N ARG A 221 8.27 -13.42 -3.34
CA ARG A 221 8.46 -14.82 -2.89
C ARG A 221 9.52 -14.94 -1.79
N GLU A 222 10.50 -14.04 -1.80
CA GLU A 222 11.46 -13.83 -0.71
C GLU A 222 11.18 -12.49 0.01
N PRO A 223 10.26 -12.45 0.98
CA PRO A 223 9.72 -11.19 1.51
C PRO A 223 10.73 -10.34 2.29
N TRP A 224 11.85 -10.90 2.75
CA TRP A 224 12.95 -10.15 3.36
C TRP A 224 13.90 -9.52 2.34
N SER A 225 13.78 -9.86 1.06
CA SER A 225 14.61 -9.33 -0.03
C SER A 225 13.79 -9.21 -1.31
N PRO A 226 12.76 -8.34 -1.34
CA PRO A 226 11.95 -8.13 -2.54
C PRO A 226 12.81 -7.58 -3.68
N ARG A 227 12.52 -8.00 -4.92
CA ARG A 227 13.33 -7.64 -6.11
C ARG A 227 12.44 -7.23 -7.27
N GLU A 228 12.93 -6.34 -8.13
CA GLU A 228 12.24 -6.03 -9.38
C GLU A 228 12.31 -7.25 -10.31
N ALA A 229 11.15 -7.77 -10.71
CA ALA A 229 11.02 -8.81 -11.72
C ALA A 229 10.91 -8.21 -13.13
N GLY A 230 10.40 -6.99 -13.24
CA GLY A 230 10.27 -6.25 -14.48
C GLY A 230 9.58 -4.91 -14.28
N PHE A 231 9.59 -4.09 -15.32
CA PHE A 231 8.93 -2.79 -15.29
C PHE A 231 8.41 -2.41 -16.68
N TYR A 232 7.49 -1.45 -16.72
CA TYR A 232 7.02 -0.83 -17.94
C TYR A 232 6.84 0.67 -17.71
N VAL A 233 7.52 1.49 -18.50
CA VAL A 233 7.32 2.94 -18.53
C VAL A 233 6.66 3.30 -19.87
N PRO A 234 5.42 3.78 -19.87
CA PRO A 234 4.78 4.23 -21.11
C PRO A 234 5.55 5.38 -21.76
N ALA A 235 5.53 5.43 -23.09
CA ALA A 235 5.92 6.63 -23.82
C ALA A 235 4.83 7.70 -23.71
N THR A 236 5.22 8.97 -23.70
CA THR A 236 4.28 10.09 -23.82
C THR A 236 3.61 10.10 -25.19
N THR A 237 2.38 10.62 -25.26
CA THR A 237 1.65 10.83 -26.51
C THR A 237 1.41 12.32 -26.76
N ALA A 238 0.84 12.66 -27.92
CA ALA A 238 0.40 14.03 -28.21
C ALA A 238 -0.67 14.55 -27.23
N ASN A 239 -1.37 13.64 -26.53
CA ASN A 239 -2.38 13.97 -25.53
C ASN A 239 -1.82 13.99 -24.10
N THR A 240 -0.54 13.68 -23.89
CA THR A 240 0.03 13.68 -22.55
C THR A 240 0.15 15.10 -22.02
N ASP A 241 -0.54 15.37 -20.92
CA ASP A 241 -0.62 16.68 -20.29
C ASP A 241 0.69 17.08 -19.61
N GLN A 242 0.95 18.38 -19.58
CA GLN A 242 2.06 18.96 -18.83
C GLN A 242 1.93 18.74 -17.32
N ARG A 243 3.07 18.59 -16.66
CA ARG A 243 3.25 18.58 -15.21
C ARG A 243 4.17 19.74 -14.84
N CYS A 244 3.68 20.62 -13.98
CA CYS A 244 4.39 21.84 -13.60
C CYS A 244 4.85 21.78 -12.14
N ALA A 245 6.07 22.22 -11.89
CA ALA A 245 6.66 22.36 -10.56
C ALA A 245 7.13 23.81 -10.36
N THR A 246 7.13 24.31 -9.12
CA THR A 246 7.57 25.68 -8.83
C THR A 246 8.94 25.64 -8.18
N ILE A 247 9.98 25.93 -8.97
CA ILE A 247 11.37 25.85 -8.53
C ILE A 247 11.95 27.25 -8.48
N GLY A 248 12.39 27.68 -7.30
CA GLY A 248 12.96 29.03 -7.12
C GLY A 248 11.98 30.16 -7.45
N GLY A 249 10.67 29.93 -7.28
CA GLY A 249 9.61 30.89 -7.63
C GLY A 249 9.23 30.91 -9.11
N GLN A 250 9.86 30.09 -9.95
CA GLN A 250 9.53 29.95 -11.36
C GLN A 250 8.74 28.65 -11.59
N GLU A 251 7.65 28.75 -12.35
CA GLU A 251 6.92 27.58 -12.83
C GLU A 251 7.67 26.93 -14.00
N ILE A 252 7.90 25.62 -13.89
CA ILE A 252 8.59 24.81 -14.88
C ILE A 252 7.71 23.62 -15.23
N CYS A 253 7.23 23.59 -16.47
CA CYS A 253 6.35 22.53 -16.97
C CYS A 253 7.11 21.55 -17.87
N LYS A 254 6.83 20.26 -17.69
CA LYS A 254 7.36 19.15 -18.51
C LYS A 254 6.23 18.22 -18.93
N ILE A 255 6.30 17.66 -20.12
CA ILE A 255 5.39 16.59 -20.54
C ILE A 255 6.00 15.28 -20.04
N ALA A 256 5.32 14.60 -19.13
CA ALA A 256 5.77 13.36 -18.53
C ALA A 256 4.58 12.49 -18.16
N ILE A 257 4.74 11.17 -18.33
CA ILE A 257 3.75 10.19 -17.90
C ILE A 257 3.59 10.23 -16.37
N GLN A 258 2.40 9.86 -15.90
CA GLN A 258 2.00 9.77 -14.50
C GLN A 258 1.14 8.52 -14.31
N THR A 259 1.77 7.33 -14.39
CA THR A 259 1.06 6.08 -14.11
C THR A 259 0.54 6.10 -12.69
N ASN A 260 -0.79 6.18 -12.55
CA ASN A 260 -1.46 6.45 -11.28
C ASN A 260 -1.92 5.16 -10.63
N ASN A 261 -2.65 4.31 -11.33
CA ASN A 261 -3.11 3.04 -10.76
C ASN A 261 -2.66 1.89 -11.64
N VAL A 262 -2.50 0.74 -10.99
CA VAL A 262 -2.24 -0.54 -11.62
C VAL A 262 -3.22 -1.55 -11.05
N GLU A 263 -3.73 -2.46 -11.87
CA GLU A 263 -4.59 -3.56 -11.45
C GLU A 263 -4.30 -4.81 -12.28
N VAL A 264 -4.73 -5.98 -11.82
CA VAL A 264 -4.46 -7.28 -12.45
C VAL A 264 -5.71 -8.13 -12.56
N ASP A 265 -5.67 -9.15 -13.40
CA ASP A 265 -6.72 -10.17 -13.50
C ASP A 265 -6.19 -11.61 -13.52
N ASP A 266 -7.10 -12.57 -13.43
CA ASP A 266 -6.79 -14.01 -13.41
C ASP A 266 -6.25 -14.55 -14.75
N ARG A 267 -6.26 -13.76 -15.83
CA ARG A 267 -5.66 -14.14 -17.11
C ARG A 267 -4.15 -13.83 -17.16
N GLY A 268 -3.61 -13.20 -16.12
CA GLY A 268 -2.23 -12.74 -16.07
C GLY A 268 -2.01 -11.40 -16.79
N LEU A 269 -3.08 -10.62 -17.01
CA LEU A 269 -2.97 -9.29 -17.59
C LEU A 269 -2.80 -8.24 -16.49
N ILE A 270 -2.04 -7.20 -16.81
CA ILE A 270 -1.80 -6.04 -15.94
C ILE A 270 -2.33 -4.79 -16.63
N TYR A 271 -3.11 -3.99 -15.92
CA TYR A 271 -3.77 -2.79 -16.40
C TYR A 271 -3.16 -1.57 -15.75
N ALA A 272 -2.58 -0.66 -16.52
CA ALA A 272 -1.96 0.56 -16.01
C ALA A 272 -2.67 1.79 -16.55
N VAL A 273 -3.16 2.66 -15.67
CA VAL A 273 -3.84 3.91 -16.05
C VAL A 273 -3.00 5.13 -15.70
N ASP A 274 -2.91 6.05 -16.65
CA ASP A 274 -2.14 7.28 -16.53
C ASP A 274 -3.04 8.49 -16.25
N ARG A 275 -2.69 9.29 -15.22
CA ARG A 275 -3.46 10.51 -14.87
C ARG A 275 -3.03 11.76 -15.62
N ALA A 276 -2.04 11.66 -16.50
CA ALA A 276 -1.60 12.75 -17.37
C ALA A 276 -2.12 12.53 -18.79
N ASN A 277 -3.29 11.90 -18.96
CA ASN A 277 -3.95 11.67 -20.25
C ASN A 277 -3.15 10.80 -21.24
N THR A 278 -2.19 9.99 -20.78
CA THR A 278 -1.45 9.05 -21.64
C THR A 278 -2.29 7.80 -22.00
N GLY A 279 -3.34 7.52 -21.22
CA GLY A 279 -4.32 6.47 -21.50
C GLY A 279 -4.23 5.26 -20.56
N LEU A 280 -4.82 4.14 -21.02
CA LEU A 280 -4.78 2.82 -20.38
C LEU A 280 -3.84 1.91 -21.18
N HIS A 281 -2.99 1.17 -20.49
CA HIS A 281 -2.12 0.15 -21.07
C HIS A 281 -2.47 -1.23 -20.50
N ILE A 282 -2.53 -2.23 -21.37
CA ILE A 282 -2.69 -3.63 -20.99
C ILE A 282 -1.35 -4.32 -21.27
N LEU A 283 -0.79 -4.93 -20.24
CA LEU A 283 0.55 -5.50 -20.23
C LEU A 283 0.47 -6.99 -19.91
N GLU A 284 1.47 -7.73 -20.35
CA GLU A 284 1.71 -9.12 -19.94
C GLU A 284 3.18 -9.27 -19.52
N LEU A 285 3.44 -10.21 -18.60
CA LEU A 285 4.82 -10.56 -18.26
C LEU A 285 5.49 -11.31 -19.41
N THR A 286 6.79 -11.07 -19.58
CA THR A 286 7.63 -11.77 -20.56
C THR A 286 8.91 -12.29 -19.90
N GLY A 287 9.66 -13.15 -20.60
CA GLY A 287 10.96 -13.64 -20.14
C GLY A 287 10.91 -14.33 -18.78
N ASP A 288 11.91 -14.04 -17.93
CA ASP A 288 12.02 -14.65 -16.60
C ASP A 288 10.88 -14.23 -15.64
N ALA A 289 10.34 -13.03 -15.81
CA ALA A 289 9.18 -12.58 -15.03
C ALA A 289 7.94 -13.44 -15.31
N ARG A 290 7.72 -13.85 -16.56
CA ARG A 290 6.61 -14.74 -16.92
C ARG A 290 6.72 -16.12 -16.28
N LYS A 291 7.94 -16.66 -16.16
CA LYS A 291 8.18 -17.96 -15.52
C LYS A 291 7.74 -17.99 -14.06
N ILE A 292 7.71 -16.84 -13.36
CA ILE A 292 7.28 -16.74 -11.97
C ILE A 292 5.82 -17.16 -11.80
N ILE A 293 4.96 -16.81 -12.77
CA ILE A 293 3.52 -17.09 -12.69
C ILE A 293 3.15 -18.46 -13.27
N GLU A 294 4.06 -19.07 -14.02
CA GLU A 294 3.93 -20.42 -14.59
C GLU A 294 4.38 -21.53 -13.62
N SER A 295 5.19 -21.19 -12.61
CA SER A 295 5.61 -22.08 -11.51
C SER A 295 4.62 -22.07 -10.35
#